data_AF-A0A524N4N6-F1
#
_entry.id   AF-A0A524N4N6-F1
#
_cell.length_a   1.000
_cell.length_b   1.000
_cell.length_c   1.000
_cell.angle_alpha   90.00
_cell.angle_beta   90.00
_cell.angle_gamma   90.00
#
_symmetry.space_group_name_H-M   'P 1'
#
loop_
_entity.id
_entity.type
_entity.pdbx_description
1 polymer ?
#
loop_
_entity_poly.entity_id
_entity_poly.type
_entity_poly.pdbx_seq_one_letter_code
_entity_poly.pdbx_strand_id
1 'polypeptide(L)' 'MGLVIAVDRLERLGDKDNIEDLGAVEYLEKELNLKVHSIQNIKTIYNLIKGSLSDEMRILWEEYYSKYGISTLE' A
#
# COMPACT_ATOMS: atom_id res chain seq x y z
N MET A 1 4.06 21.70 8.24
CA MET A 1 4.77 20.56 8.85
C MET A 1 4.27 19.30 8.16
N GLY A 2 5.12 18.30 7.96
CA GLY A 2 4.78 17.10 7.20
C GLY A 2 5.37 15.85 7.84
N LEU A 3 4.85 14.68 7.44
CA LEU A 3 5.28 13.38 7.93
C LEU A 3 6.16 12.71 6.87
N VAL A 4 7.29 12.15 7.30
CA VAL A 4 8.11 11.27 6.44
C VAL A 4 7.96 9.85 6.95
N ILE A 5 7.60 8.93 6.05
CA ILE A 5 7.49 7.51 6.34
C ILE A 5 8.44 6.71 5.45
N ALA A 6 8.92 5.57 5.95
CA ALA A 6 9.79 4.70 5.16
C ALA A 6 9.03 4.07 3.99
N VAL A 7 7.84 3.53 4.26
CA VAL A 7 7.07 2.77 3.27
C VAL A 7 5.61 3.19 3.33
N ASP A 8 5.08 3.63 2.19
CA ASP A 8 3.65 3.65 1.95
C ASP A 8 3.19 2.29 1.42
N ARG A 9 2.34 1.61 2.20
CA ARG A 9 1.82 0.29 1.84
C ARG A 9 0.79 0.35 0.71
N LEU A 10 0.24 1.53 0.38
CA LEU A 10 -0.84 1.69 -0.59
C LEU A 10 -2.03 0.76 -0.31
N GLU A 11 -2.31 0.54 0.97
CA GLU A 11 -3.44 -0.25 1.46
C GLU A 11 -4.59 0.67 1.85
N ARG A 12 -5.80 0.17 1.63
CA ARG A 12 -7.06 0.75 2.08
C ARG A 12 -7.12 0.74 3.60
N LEU A 13 -7.76 1.76 4.16
CA LEU A 13 -8.08 1.83 5.58
C LEU A 13 -9.10 0.75 5.98
N GLY A 14 -9.17 0.52 7.29
CA GLY A 14 -10.08 -0.42 7.90
C GLY A 14 -9.39 -1.69 8.37
N ASP A 15 -10.14 -2.79 8.37
CA ASP A 15 -9.71 -4.09 8.88
C ASP A 15 -10.06 -5.23 7.91
N LYS A 16 -10.01 -6.47 8.40
CA LYS A 16 -10.29 -7.67 7.61
C LYS A 16 -11.73 -7.70 7.08
N ASP A 17 -12.66 -7.17 7.85
CA ASP A 17 -14.11 -7.31 7.67
C ASP A 17 -14.72 -6.02 7.10
N ASN A 18 -14.14 -4.85 7.41
CA ASN A 18 -14.56 -3.55 6.90
C ASN A 18 -13.40 -2.86 6.18
N ILE A 19 -13.43 -2.87 4.84
CA ILE A 19 -12.40 -2.24 4.00
C ILE A 19 -12.99 -0.96 3.42
N GLU A 20 -12.30 0.15 3.67
CA GLU A 20 -12.70 1.48 3.17
C GLU A 20 -12.14 1.74 1.76
N ASP A 21 -12.57 2.82 1.12
CA ASP A 21 -12.05 3.20 -0.20
C ASP A 21 -10.73 3.99 -0.13
N LEU A 22 -10.49 4.69 0.98
CA LEU A 22 -9.35 5.59 1.15
C LEU A 22 -8.09 4.86 1.63
N GLY A 23 -6.94 5.32 1.15
CA GLY A 23 -5.65 4.94 1.68
C GLY A 23 -5.28 5.65 2.98
N ALA A 24 -4.37 5.07 3.76
CA ALA A 24 -3.86 5.71 4.97
C ALA A 24 -3.15 7.05 4.70
N VAL A 25 -2.29 7.10 3.68
CA VAL A 25 -1.63 8.35 3.26
C VAL A 25 -2.65 9.36 2.74
N GLU A 26 -3.57 8.90 1.90
CA GLU A 26 -4.63 9.73 1.33
C GLU A 26 -5.52 10.37 2.41
N TYR A 27 -5.88 9.62 3.44
CA TYR A 27 -6.62 10.12 4.60
C TYR A 27 -5.84 11.21 5.36
N LEU A 28 -4.55 10.98 5.65
CA LEU A 28 -3.73 11.98 6.34
C LEU A 28 -3.62 13.28 5.55
N GLU A 29 -3.49 13.19 4.22
CA GLU A 29 -3.39 14.36 3.37
C GLU A 29 -4.72 15.10 3.21
N LYS A 30 -5.83 14.38 3.01
CA LYS A 30 -7.15 14.99 2.76
C LYS A 30 -7.84 15.46 4.02
N GLU A 31 -7.90 14.61 5.05
CA GLU A 31 -8.70 14.87 6.25
C GLU A 31 -7.93 15.69 7.29
N LEU A 32 -6.61 15.51 7.37
CA LEU A 32 -5.78 16.18 8.37
C LEU A 32 -4.88 17.28 7.79
N ASN A 33 -4.92 17.50 6.47
CA ASN A 33 -4.09 18.48 5.77
C ASN A 33 -2.58 18.32 6.09
N LEU A 34 -2.15 17.08 6.32
CA LEU A 34 -0.78 16.70 6.65
C LEU A 34 -0.11 16.15 5.40
N LYS A 35 0.86 16.87 4.85
CA LYS A 35 1.64 16.39 3.72
C LYS A 35 2.48 15.18 4.13
N VAL A 36 2.37 14.07 3.39
CA VAL A 36 3.11 12.84 3.67
C VAL A 36 4.11 12.56 2.55
N HIS A 37 5.33 12.21 2.94
CA HIS A 37 6.39 11.82 2.02
C HIS A 37 6.83 10.40 2.34
N SER A 38 6.68 9.48 1.39
CA SER A 38 7.16 8.11 1.52
C SER A 38 8.47 7.92 0.76
N ILE A 39 9.44 7.27 1.39
CA ILE A 39 10.74 6.95 0.75
C ILE A 39 10.55 5.87 -0.33
N GLN A 40 9.68 4.90 -0.05
CA GLN A 40 9.28 3.83 -0.95
C GLN A 40 7.77 3.61 -0.85
N ASN A 41 7.22 2.94 -1.87
CA ASN A 41 5.88 2.38 -1.78
C ASN A 41 5.90 0.89 -2.14
N ILE A 42 4.81 0.19 -1.82
CA ILE A 42 4.76 -1.25 -2.03
C ILE A 42 4.94 -1.65 -3.50
N LYS A 43 4.46 -0.86 -4.47
CA LYS A 43 4.63 -1.18 -5.90
C LYS A 43 6.10 -1.19 -6.30
N THR A 44 6.87 -0.23 -5.79
CA THR A 44 8.31 -0.19 -6.01
C THR A 44 8.98 -1.39 -5.34
N ILE A 45 8.64 -1.70 -4.10
CA ILE A 45 9.19 -2.86 -3.37
C ILE A 45 8.87 -4.17 -4.08
N TYR A 46 7.60 -4.41 -4.45
CA TYR A 46 7.17 -5.62 -5.14
C TYR A 46 7.93 -5.79 -6.46
N ASN A 47 8.05 -4.74 -7.28
CA ASN A 47 8.77 -4.83 -8.54
C ASN A 47 10.27 -5.16 -8.38
N LEU A 48 10.89 -4.79 -7.26
CA LEU A 48 12.27 -5.15 -6.95
C LEU A 48 12.42 -6.62 -6.55
N ILE A 49 11.43 -7.18 -5.84
CA ILE A 49 11.56 -8.52 -5.26
C ILE A 49 10.83 -9.62 -6.06
N LYS A 50 9.86 -9.28 -6.92
CA LYS A 50 8.95 -10.27 -7.55
C LYS A 50 9.66 -11.35 -8.35
N GLY A 51 10.83 -11.05 -8.94
CA GLY A 51 11.65 -12.04 -9.65
C GLY A 51 12.35 -13.06 -8.75
N SER A 52 12.43 -12.79 -7.44
CA SER A 52 13.04 -13.66 -6.42
C SER A 52 12.01 -14.40 -5.57
N LEU A 53 10.73 -14.06 -5.70
CA LEU A 53 9.64 -14.73 -4.98
C LEU A 53 9.31 -16.05 -5.68
N SER A 54 8.94 -17.06 -4.88
CA SER A 54 8.28 -18.25 -5.43
C SER A 54 6.91 -17.87 -6.02
N ASP A 55 6.41 -18.69 -6.94
CA ASP A 55 5.10 -18.46 -7.55
C ASP A 55 3.97 -18.40 -6.51
N GLU A 56 4.01 -19.27 -5.50
CA GLU A 56 3.07 -19.25 -4.37
C GLU A 56 3.11 -17.90 -3.64
N MET A 57 4.30 -17.36 -3.35
CA MET A 57 4.43 -16.07 -2.70
C MET A 57 3.95 -14.92 -3.58
N ARG A 58 4.19 -14.97 -4.89
CA ARG A 58 3.67 -13.96 -5.82
C ARG A 58 2.15 -13.94 -5.83
N ILE A 59 1.51 -15.12 -5.90
CA ILE A 59 0.06 -15.25 -5.87
C ILE A 59 -0.51 -14.65 -4.57
N LEU A 60 0.08 -14.97 -3.41
CA LEU A 60 -0.38 -14.41 -2.13
C LEU A 60 -0.28 -12.88 -2.09
N TRP A 61 0.77 -12.30 -2.67
CA TRP A 61 0.90 -10.84 -2.78
C TRP A 61 -0.17 -10.25 -3.69
N GLU A 62 -0.37 -10.82 -4.88
CA GLU A 62 -1.36 -10.36 -5.85
C GLU A 62 -2.78 -10.46 -5.29
N GLU A 63 -3.14 -11.57 -4.63
CA GLU A 63 -4.43 -11.76 -3.97
C GLU A 63 -4.63 -10.77 -2.82
N TYR A 64 -3.61 -10.56 -1.98
CA TYR A 64 -3.69 -9.61 -0.88
C TYR A 64 -3.94 -8.19 -1.39
N TYR A 65 -3.17 -7.73 -2.37
CA TYR A 65 -3.31 -6.38 -2.91
C TYR A 65 -4.52 -6.22 -3.84
N SER A 66 -5.04 -7.29 -4.43
CA SER A 66 -6.35 -7.26 -5.08
C SER A 66 -7.48 -6.97 -4.09
N LYS A 67 -7.35 -7.42 -2.83
CA LYS A 67 -8.38 -7.22 -1.80
C LYS A 67 -8.20 -5.93 -1.01
N TYR A 68 -6.98 -5.63 -0.56
CA TYR A 68 -6.71 -4.54 0.38
C TYR A 68 -5.95 -3.38 -0.27
N GLY A 69 -5.45 -3.52 -1.49
CA GLY A 69 -4.73 -2.45 -2.18
C GLY A 69 -5.66 -1.33 -2.65
N ILE A 70 -5.15 -0.09 -2.60
CA ILE A 70 -5.76 1.05 -3.30
C ILE A 70 -5.59 0.86 -4.81
N SER A 71 -4.59 0.08 -5.23
CA SER A 71 -4.37 -0.33 -6.62
C SER A 71 -3.72 -1.70 -6.69
N THR A 72 -3.85 -2.36 -7.83
CA THR A 72 -3.19 -3.65 -8.13
C THR A 72 -1.67 -3.47 -8.24
N LEU A 73 -0.93 -4.55 -7.98
CA LEU A 73 0.53 -4.57 -8.10
C LEU A 73 1.02 -4.63 -9.56
N GLU A 74 0.18 -5.11 -10.48
CA GLU A 74 0.36 -5.11 -11.94
C GLU A 74 -0.69 -4.24 -12.64
#